data_AF-A0A844U295-F1
#
_entry.id   AF-A0A844U295-F1
#
_cell.length_a   1.000
_cell.length_b   1.000
_cell.length_c   1.000
_cell.angle_alpha   90.00
_cell.angle_beta   90.00
_cell.angle_gamma   90.00
#
_symmetry.space_group_name_H-M   'P 1'
#
loop_
_entity.id
_entity.type
_entity.pdbx_description
1 polymer ?
#
loop_
_entity_poly.entity_id
_entity_poly.type
_entity_poly.pdbx_seq_one_letter_code
_entity_poly.pdbx_strand_id
1 'polypeptide(L)'
;MDNNSTIFIVKQYSSKLKNKRVSVDLIYDSKKDLHSVIVKTRTLQDFKNRTISETVMFYSIETFITLSSMFEAFIKDSKNKELLREISNLFKLNVKQISYKHPKY
;
A
#
# COMPACT_ATOMS: atom_id res chain seq x y z
N MET A 1 -27.96 16.16 10.15
CA MET A 1 -27.44 15.63 8.87
C MET A 1 -26.29 14.73 9.22
N ASP A 2 -26.50 13.42 9.13
CA ASP A 2 -25.54 12.41 9.57
C ASP A 2 -24.30 12.46 8.69
N ASN A 3 -23.21 12.89 9.31
CA ASN A 3 -21.96 13.28 8.67
C ASN A 3 -21.01 12.07 8.54
N ASN A 4 -21.54 10.88 8.30
CA ASN A 4 -20.75 9.65 8.27
C ASN A 4 -20.02 9.54 6.92
N SER A 5 -18.74 9.89 6.92
CA SER A 5 -17.82 9.53 5.83
C SER A 5 -17.73 8.01 5.74
N THR A 6 -18.21 7.43 4.65
CA THR A 6 -18.02 6.00 4.38
C THR A 6 -16.71 5.81 3.65
N ILE A 7 -15.77 5.15 4.31
CA ILE A 7 -14.50 4.73 3.74
C ILE A 7 -14.69 3.32 3.17
N PHE A 8 -14.46 3.18 1.87
CA PHE A 8 -14.53 1.91 1.17
C PHE A 8 -13.12 1.35 0.97
N ILE A 9 -12.92 0.07 1.26
CA ILE A 9 -11.72 -0.65 0.80
C ILE A 9 -12.00 -1.06 -0.65
N VAL A 10 -11.34 -0.39 -1.59
CA VAL A 10 -11.47 -0.67 -3.02
C VAL A 10 -10.77 -1.98 -3.36
N LYS A 11 -9.57 -2.18 -2.81
CA LYS A 11 -8.83 -3.43 -2.96
C LYS A 11 -7.81 -3.61 -1.85
N GLN A 12 -7.50 -4.86 -1.55
CA GLN A 12 -6.47 -5.24 -0.59
C GLN A 12 -5.44 -6.13 -1.25
N TYR A 13 -4.18 -5.80 -1.02
CA TYR A 13 -3.01 -6.58 -1.41
C TYR A 13 -2.31 -7.07 -0.16
N SER A 14 -1.76 -8.29 -0.20
CA SER A 14 -1.00 -8.80 0.95
C SER A 14 0.14 -9.69 0.49
N SER A 15 1.25 -9.60 1.22
CA SER A 15 2.39 -10.48 1.05
C SER A 15 2.87 -10.98 2.40
N LYS A 16 3.30 -12.25 2.40
CA LYS A 16 3.91 -12.89 3.56
C LYS A 16 5.40 -13.04 3.30
N LEU A 17 6.19 -12.34 4.10
CA LEU A 17 7.62 -12.53 4.24
C LEU A 17 7.87 -13.48 5.44
N LYS A 18 9.13 -13.89 5.66
CA LYS A 18 9.51 -14.92 6.65
C LYS A 18 8.80 -14.76 8.01
N ASN A 19 9.00 -13.64 8.68
CA ASN A 19 8.36 -13.30 9.96
C ASN A 19 7.52 -12.01 9.88
N LYS A 20 7.24 -11.52 8.68
CA LYS A 20 6.49 -10.28 8.46
C LYS A 20 5.32 -10.52 7.51
N ARG A 21 4.20 -9.86 7.76
CA ARG A 21 3.10 -9.76 6.81
C ARG A 21 2.88 -8.29 6.52
N VAL A 22 2.89 -7.94 5.24
CA VAL A 22 2.59 -6.59 4.79
C VAL A 22 1.26 -6.66 4.05
N SER A 23 0.35 -5.73 4.33
CA SER A 23 -0.84 -5.52 3.53
C SER A 23 -0.92 -4.07 3.09
N VAL A 24 -1.39 -3.87 1.87
CA VAL A 24 -1.62 -2.56 1.27
C VAL A 24 -3.08 -2.50 0.88
N ASP A 25 -3.83 -1.63 1.54
CA ASP A 25 -5.24 -1.40 1.27
C ASP A 25 -5.36 -0.10 0.46
N LEU A 26 -5.97 -0.19 -0.70
CA LEU A 26 -6.43 0.96 -1.45
C LEU A 26 -7.82 1.33 -0.93
N ILE A 27 -7.97 2.57 -0.46
CA ILE A 27 -9.22 3.07 0.10
C ILE A 27 -9.77 4.23 -0.72
N TYR A 28 -11.10 4.39 -0.67
CA TYR A 28 -11.82 5.53 -1.24
C TYR A 28 -12.70 6.18 -0.15
N ASP A 29 -12.49 7.47 0.08
CA ASP A 29 -13.32 8.31 0.94
C ASP A 29 -14.38 8.99 0.08
N SER A 30 -15.62 8.52 0.18
CA SER A 30 -16.76 9.03 -0.59
C SER A 30 -17.12 10.49 -0.29
N LYS A 31 -16.77 11.01 0.89
CA LYS A 31 -17.07 12.39 1.26
C LYS A 31 -16.10 13.37 0.61
N LYS A 32 -14.85 12.95 0.45
CA LYS A 32 -13.77 13.77 -0.11
C LYS A 32 -13.52 13.47 -1.60
N ASP A 33 -14.20 12.47 -2.13
CA ASP A 33 -13.94 11.91 -3.45
C ASP A 33 -12.45 11.59 -3.66
N LEU A 34 -11.81 11.00 -2.63
CA LEU A 34 -10.36 10.86 -2.55
C LEU A 34 -9.94 9.41 -2.37
N HIS A 35 -8.94 8.99 -3.13
CA HIS A 35 -8.28 7.71 -2.94
C HIS A 35 -7.03 7.85 -2.07
N SER A 36 -6.75 6.85 -1.23
CA SER A 36 -5.57 6.80 -0.36
C SER A 36 -5.08 5.38 -0.19
N VAL A 37 -3.87 5.22 0.34
CA VAL A 37 -3.23 3.93 0.56
C VAL A 37 -2.95 3.74 2.04
N ILE A 38 -3.36 2.61 2.59
CA ILE A 38 -2.99 2.19 3.94
C ILE A 38 -2.00 1.05 3.83
N VAL A 39 -0.82 1.21 4.40
CA VAL A 39 0.18 0.15 4.52
C VAL A 39 0.19 -0.36 5.95
N LYS A 40 -0.08 -1.65 6.13
CA LYS A 40 -0.02 -2.32 7.43
C LYS A 40 1.11 -3.32 7.42
N THR A 41 2.00 -3.24 8.40
CA THR A 41 3.08 -4.19 8.61
C THR A 41 2.91 -4.88 9.94
N ARG A 42 2.83 -6.21 9.93
CA ARG A 42 2.81 -7.05 11.11
C ARG A 42 4.10 -7.85 11.17
N THR A 43 4.84 -7.74 12.25
CA THR A 43 6.10 -8.49 12.46
C THR A 43 5.93 -9.40 13.67
N LEU A 44 6.18 -10.70 13.47
CA LEU A 44 6.31 -11.64 14.57
C LEU A 44 7.69 -11.41 15.22
N GLN A 45 7.67 -10.86 16.43
CA GLN A 45 8.88 -10.56 17.22
C GLN A 45 9.35 -11.78 17.99
N ASP A 46 8.42 -12.54 18.56
CA ASP A 46 8.71 -13.74 19.34
C ASP A 46 7.80 -14.89 18.88
N PHE A 47 8.42 -15.98 18.41
CA PHE A 47 7.69 -17.17 17.95
C PHE A 47 7.09 -17.97 19.10
N LYS A 48 7.77 -18.03 20.25
CA LYS A 48 7.36 -18.81 21.43
C LYS A 48 6.15 -18.17 22.09
N ASN A 49 6.20 -16.85 22.27
CA ASN A 49 5.13 -16.08 22.91
C ASN A 49 4.11 -15.51 21.91
N ARG A 50 4.32 -15.71 20.60
CA ARG A 50 3.49 -15.19 19.50
C ARG A 50 3.29 -13.67 19.54
N THR A 51 4.30 -12.93 20.01
CA THR A 51 4.24 -11.47 20.10
C THR A 51 4.32 -10.85 18.71
N ILE A 52 3.31 -10.06 18.34
CA ILE A 52 3.20 -9.39 17.05
C ILE A 52 3.27 -7.88 17.25
N SER A 53 4.22 -7.23 16.59
CA SER A 53 4.24 -5.77 16.45
C SER A 53 3.51 -5.38 15.18
N GLU A 54 2.56 -4.46 15.29
CA GLU A 54 1.83 -3.90 14.15
C GLU A 54 2.18 -2.43 13.96
N THR A 55 2.33 -2.02 12.70
CA THR A 55 2.48 -0.62 12.30
C THR A 55 1.53 -0.35 11.15
N VAL A 56 0.78 0.75 11.25
CA VAL A 56 -0.18 1.18 10.24
C VAL A 56 0.19 2.57 9.79
N MET A 57 0.40 2.75 8.49
CA MET A 57 0.76 4.02 7.87
C MET A 57 -0.28 4.38 6.81
N PHE A 58 -0.64 5.65 6.77
CA PHE A 58 -1.58 6.20 5.81
C PHE A 58 -0.82 7.12 4.86
N TYR A 59 -1.00 6.92 3.56
CA TYR A 59 -0.35 7.70 2.52
C TYR A 59 -1.38 8.22 1.53
N SER A 60 -1.17 9.43 1.03
CA SER A 60 -1.77 9.82 -0.24
C SER A 60 -1.21 8.92 -1.35
N ILE A 61 -1.93 8.83 -2.46
CA ILE A 61 -1.50 8.02 -3.60
C ILE A 61 -0.17 8.53 -4.16
N GLU A 62 0.00 9.85 -4.27
CA GLU A 62 1.23 10.48 -4.75
C GLU A 62 2.41 10.13 -3.85
N THR A 63 2.22 10.24 -2.53
CA THR A 63 3.27 9.92 -1.56
C THR A 63 3.64 8.45 -1.63
N PHE A 64 2.65 7.56 -1.76
CA PHE A 64 2.90 6.13 -1.93
C PHE A 64 3.68 5.82 -3.21
N ILE A 65 3.37 6.50 -4.33
CA ILE A 65 4.10 6.38 -5.59
C ILE A 65 5.55 6.84 -5.41
N THR A 66 5.78 8.01 -4.80
CA THR A 66 7.12 8.54 -4.54
C THR A 66 7.95 7.59 -3.67
N LEU A 67 7.33 6.96 -2.68
CA LEU A 67 7.97 6.00 -1.78
C LEU A 67 7.89 4.55 -2.28
N SER A 68 7.37 4.30 -3.47
CA SER A 68 7.10 2.94 -3.95
C SER A 68 8.36 2.06 -4.01
N SER A 69 9.53 2.66 -4.24
CA SER A 69 10.83 1.99 -4.18
C SER A 69 11.14 1.41 -2.79
N MET A 70 10.67 2.02 -1.70
CA MET A 70 10.82 1.48 -0.34
C MET A 70 9.97 0.21 -0.14
N PHE A 71 8.94 0.02 -0.97
CA PHE A 71 8.04 -1.14 -0.95
C PHE A 71 8.37 -2.15 -2.05
N GLU A 72 9.53 -2.06 -2.69
CA GLU A 72 9.89 -2.87 -3.86
C GLU A 72 9.80 -4.38 -3.58
N ALA A 73 10.22 -4.83 -2.39
CA ALA A 73 10.10 -6.24 -1.99
C ALA A 73 8.64 -6.73 -1.95
N PHE A 74 7.70 -5.86 -1.58
CA PHE A 74 6.27 -6.17 -1.60
C PHE A 74 5.71 -6.16 -3.03
N ILE A 75 6.11 -5.17 -3.83
CA ILE A 75 5.62 -4.96 -5.20
C ILE A 75 6.14 -6.05 -6.17
N LYS A 76 7.37 -6.54 -5.95
CA LYS A 76 7.97 -7.63 -6.74
C LYS A 76 7.25 -8.98 -6.58
N ASP A 77 6.50 -9.16 -5.50
CA ASP A 77 5.62 -10.33 -5.33
C ASP A 77 4.65 -10.39 -6.51
N SER A 78 4.60 -11.54 -7.20
CA SER A 78 3.78 -11.70 -8.41
C SER A 78 2.30 -11.38 -8.18
N LYS A 79 1.80 -11.56 -6.96
CA LYS A 79 0.42 -11.25 -6.57
C LYS A 79 0.13 -9.75 -6.46
N ASN A 80 1.17 -8.93 -6.29
CA ASN A 80 1.05 -7.50 -6.04
C ASN A 80 1.56 -6.64 -7.21
N LYS A 81 2.05 -7.27 -8.29
CA LYS A 81 2.51 -6.55 -9.50
C LYS A 81 1.44 -5.64 -10.10
N GLU A 82 0.16 -5.98 -9.91
CA GLU A 82 -0.96 -5.20 -10.41
C GLU A 82 -1.27 -3.95 -9.58
N LEU A 83 -0.79 -3.85 -8.34
CA LEU A 83 -1.07 -2.71 -7.45
C LEU A 83 -0.69 -1.38 -8.11
N LEU A 84 0.54 -1.29 -8.65
CA LEU A 84 0.99 -0.06 -9.30
C LEU A 84 0.18 0.25 -10.57
N ARG A 85 -0.26 -0.79 -11.29
CA ARG A 85 -1.10 -0.62 -12.49
C ARG A 85 -2.47 -0.09 -12.12
N GLU A 86 -3.08 -0.60 -11.05
CA GLU A 86 -4.37 -0.10 -10.58
C GLU A 86 -4.29 1.33 -10.06
N ILE A 87 -3.28 1.64 -9.26
CA ILE A 87 -3.02 3.01 -8.82
C ILE A 87 -2.86 3.93 -10.04
N SER A 88 -2.12 3.49 -11.05
CA SER A 88 -1.95 4.25 -12.29
C SER A 88 -3.26 4.45 -13.04
N ASN A 89 -4.10 3.41 -13.14
CA ASN A 89 -5.38 3.46 -13.83
C ASN A 89 -6.38 4.41 -13.14
N LEU A 90 -6.46 4.35 -11.80
CA LEU A 90 -7.36 5.19 -11.00
C LEU A 90 -7.05 6.68 -11.15
N PHE A 91 -5.77 7.01 -11.32
CA PHE A 91 -5.32 8.39 -11.45
C PHE A 91 -5.04 8.81 -12.89
N LYS A 92 -5.31 7.94 -13.88
CA LYS A 92 -4.91 8.13 -15.30
C LYS A 92 -3.44 8.52 -15.45
N LEU A 93 -2.59 8.12 -14.50
CA LEU A 93 -1.16 8.36 -14.54
C LEU A 93 -0.53 7.41 -15.55
N ASN A 94 0.52 7.87 -16.21
CA ASN A 94 1.25 7.03 -17.16
C ASN A 94 2.21 6.14 -16.37
N VAL A 95 2.01 4.81 -16.38
CA VAL A 95 2.76 3.82 -15.56
C VAL A 95 4.29 3.99 -15.67
N LYS A 96 4.78 4.50 -16.83
CA LYS A 96 6.20 4.81 -17.07
C LYS A 96 6.80 5.85 -16.12
N GLN A 97 6.01 6.73 -15.49
CA GLN A 97 6.49 7.71 -14.50
C GLN A 97 6.67 7.12 -13.10
N ILE A 98 6.05 5.98 -12.80
CA ILE A 98 6.08 5.34 -11.48
C ILE A 98 7.40 4.56 -11.28
N SER A 99 8.07 4.18 -12.37
CA SER A 99 9.38 3.53 -12.32
C SER A 99 10.50 4.56 -12.14
N TYR A 100 10.68 5.07 -10.92
CA TYR A 100 11.88 5.85 -10.58
C TYR A 100 13.10 4.93 -10.69
N LYS A 101 13.90 5.07 -11.76
CA LYS A 101 15.21 4.41 -11.86
C LYS A 101 16.13 5.09 -10.86
N HIS A 102 16.63 4.34 -9.88
CA HIS A 102 17.72 4.79 -9.02
C HIS A 102 18.87 5.32 -9.90
N PRO A 103 19.33 6.57 -9.73
CA PRO A 103 20.61 6.98 -10.27
C PRO A 103 21.69 6.13 -9.60
N LYS A 104 22.53 5.48 -10.41
CA LYS A 104 23.74 4.81 -9.93
C LYS A 104 24.69 5.92 -9.47
N TYR A 105 25.01 5.93 -8.18
CA TYR A 105 26.17 6.65 -7.64
C TYR A 105 27.32 5.66 -7.53
#